data_AF-A0A2V0P336-F1
#
_entry.id   AF-A0A2V0P336-F1
#
_cell.length_a   1.000
_cell.length_b   1.000
_cell.length_c   1.000
_cell.angle_alpha   90.00
_cell.angle_beta   90.00
_cell.angle_gamma   90.00
#
_symmetry.space_group_name_H-M   'P 1'
#
loop_
_entity.id
_entity.type
_entity.pdbx_description
1 polymer ?
#
loop_
_entity_poly.entity_id
_entity_poly.type
_entity_poly.pdbx_seq_one_letter_code
_entity_poly.pdbx_strand_id
1 'polypeptide(L)'
;MPRPRPALAAALLLALCGAAAAADAAADMSDAAKERSRAAASEQWHGRLHRLAALRVDDFSVADLLGPVLRHRYELPPTQVKKSLVYLGANQRLRRVVHDLLVGRPISIGAIGGSITHGAKASKIGETDWFSLVTRYMRDAFPRSNVTARNGALPATPSALMNMCLETYVDSGIDLLFVEYCANDGSDPHDRVKPKVYERLLRKILQ
;
A
#
# COMPACT_ATOMS: atom_id res chain seq x y z
N MET A 1 -52.41 -3.08 -27.78
CA MET A 1 -53.04 -2.80 -26.47
C MET A 1 -52.77 -3.99 -25.54
N PRO A 2 -52.63 -3.83 -24.21
CA PRO A 2 -51.93 -2.82 -23.43
C PRO A 2 -50.81 -3.45 -22.55
N ARG A 3 -49.78 -2.65 -22.24
CA ARG A 3 -48.82 -2.91 -21.16
C ARG A 3 -49.48 -2.64 -19.81
N PRO A 4 -49.14 -3.34 -18.71
CA PRO A 4 -49.26 -2.77 -17.39
C PRO A 4 -47.94 -2.08 -16.99
N ARG A 5 -48.04 -0.78 -16.67
CA ARG A 5 -47.10 -0.06 -15.77
C ARG A 5 -47.77 0.05 -14.37
N PRO A 6 -47.17 0.74 -13.39
CA PRO A 6 -46.40 0.19 -12.29
C PRO A 6 -47.12 0.41 -10.93
N ALA A 7 -46.44 0.07 -9.84
CA ALA A 7 -46.75 0.45 -8.44
C ALA A 7 -47.74 -0.44 -7.67
N LEU A 8 -47.19 -1.53 -7.11
CA LEU A 8 -47.28 -1.87 -5.69
C LEU A 8 -45.94 -2.52 -5.36
N ALA A 9 -44.91 -1.77 -4.95
CA ALA A 9 -44.68 -1.34 -3.57
C ALA A 9 -44.95 -2.47 -2.56
N ALA A 10 -43.85 -2.92 -1.93
CA ALA A 10 -43.80 -3.64 -0.67
C ALA A 10 -44.34 -5.08 -0.65
N ALA A 11 -43.55 -6.03 -1.15
CA ALA A 11 -43.31 -7.33 -0.48
C ALA A 11 -42.34 -8.18 -1.30
N LEU A 12 -41.03 -7.91 -1.20
CA LEU A 12 -39.98 -8.92 -1.06
C LEU A 12 -38.64 -8.23 -0.75
N LEU A 13 -38.68 -7.32 0.21
CA LEU A 13 -37.53 -6.62 0.79
C LEU A 13 -37.18 -7.26 2.16
N LEU A 14 -37.21 -8.60 2.20
CA LEU A 14 -36.90 -9.41 3.38
C LEU A 14 -36.24 -10.73 2.94
N ALA A 15 -35.11 -10.60 2.25
CA ALA A 15 -34.02 -11.58 2.30
C ALA A 15 -32.65 -10.86 2.48
N LEU A 16 -32.70 -9.64 3.01
CA LEU A 16 -31.57 -8.81 3.45
C LEU A 16 -31.82 -8.42 4.91
N CYS A 17 -31.86 -9.43 5.78
CA CYS A 17 -31.69 -9.32 7.23
C CYS A 17 -31.64 -10.73 7.80
N GLY A 18 -30.45 -11.32 7.76
CA GLY A 18 -30.14 -12.59 8.37
C GLY A 18 -28.70 -12.57 8.86
N ALA A 19 -28.56 -12.31 10.15
CA ALA A 19 -27.35 -12.45 10.96
C ALA A 19 -26.17 -11.50 10.65
N ALA A 20 -26.17 -10.38 11.38
CA ALA A 20 -24.96 -9.91 12.01
C ALA A 20 -24.38 -11.04 12.89
N ALA A 21 -23.46 -11.82 12.33
CA ALA A 21 -22.52 -12.69 13.04
C ALA A 21 -21.48 -13.22 12.03
N ALA A 22 -20.59 -12.34 11.56
CA ALA A 22 -19.44 -12.77 10.75
C ALA A 22 -18.14 -12.09 11.21
N ALA A 23 -18.06 -11.73 12.49
CA ALA A 23 -16.85 -11.17 13.09
C ALA A 23 -15.97 -12.23 13.79
N ASP A 24 -16.47 -13.45 14.04
CA ASP A 24 -15.72 -14.47 14.83
C ASP A 24 -15.25 -15.72 14.07
N ALA A 25 -15.42 -15.79 12.75
CA ALA A 25 -15.03 -16.99 11.98
C ALA A 25 -13.61 -16.95 11.37
N ALA A 26 -12.84 -15.87 11.57
CA ALA A 26 -11.51 -15.74 10.98
C ALA A 26 -10.38 -16.35 11.83
N ALA A 27 -10.68 -16.81 13.05
CA ALA A 27 -9.67 -17.13 14.07
C ALA A 27 -9.34 -18.62 14.24
N ASP A 28 -9.74 -19.50 13.31
CA ASP A 28 -9.26 -20.89 13.38
C ASP A 28 -9.07 -21.53 11.99
N MET A 29 -8.14 -20.96 11.23
CA MET A 29 -7.59 -21.65 10.07
C MET A 29 -6.39 -22.45 10.56
N SER A 30 -6.50 -23.78 10.55
CA SER A 30 -5.40 -24.66 10.98
C SER A 30 -4.10 -24.29 10.26
N ASP A 31 -2.96 -24.43 10.91
CA ASP A 31 -1.67 -24.04 10.33
C ASP A 31 -1.40 -24.74 8.98
N ALA A 32 -1.92 -25.96 8.81
CA ALA A 32 -1.91 -26.67 7.54
C ALA A 32 -2.71 -25.95 6.43
N ALA A 33 -3.85 -25.34 6.75
CA ALA A 33 -4.62 -24.55 5.79
C ALA A 33 -3.92 -23.23 5.43
N LYS A 34 -3.27 -22.56 6.40
CA LYS A 34 -2.44 -21.38 6.13
C LYS A 34 -1.26 -21.73 5.23
N GLU A 35 -0.60 -22.85 5.48
CA GLU A 35 0.55 -23.28 4.68
C GLU A 35 0.16 -23.67 3.25
N ARG A 36 -0.97 -24.40 3.08
CA ARG A 36 -1.53 -24.67 1.75
C ARG A 36 -1.87 -23.40 0.98
N SER A 37 -2.44 -22.41 1.66
CA SER A 37 -2.76 -21.10 1.06
C SER A 37 -1.50 -20.37 0.59
N ARG A 38 -0.43 -20.36 1.40
CA ARG A 38 0.88 -19.79 1.05
C ARG A 38 1.54 -20.50 -0.13
N ALA A 39 1.49 -21.84 -0.14
CA ALA A 39 2.04 -22.64 -1.25
C ALA A 39 1.33 -22.33 -2.57
N ALA A 40 -0.02 -22.31 -2.56
CA ALA A 40 -0.82 -21.96 -3.73
C ALA A 40 -0.58 -20.50 -4.18
N ALA A 41 -0.43 -19.56 -3.25
CA ALA A 41 -0.05 -18.19 -3.58
C ALA A 41 1.32 -18.12 -4.26
N SER A 42 2.30 -18.87 -3.72
CA SER A 42 3.65 -18.94 -4.28
C SER A 42 3.65 -19.47 -5.70
N GLU A 43 2.94 -20.56 -5.99
CA GLU A 43 2.83 -21.12 -7.34
C GLU A 43 2.22 -20.12 -8.34
N GLN A 44 1.14 -19.42 -7.94
CA GLN A 44 0.51 -18.39 -8.76
C GLN A 44 1.47 -17.22 -9.07
N TRP A 45 2.27 -16.81 -8.09
CA TRP A 45 3.28 -15.79 -8.28
C TRP A 45 4.43 -16.26 -9.18
N HIS A 46 4.93 -17.47 -9.00
CA HIS A 46 5.94 -18.05 -9.88
C HIS A 46 5.50 -18.02 -11.35
N GLY A 47 4.31 -18.53 -11.66
CA GLY A 47 3.78 -18.51 -13.03
C GLY A 47 3.54 -17.10 -13.58
N ARG A 48 3.24 -16.12 -12.72
CA ARG A 48 3.06 -14.72 -13.13
C ARG A 48 4.40 -14.03 -13.39
N LEU A 49 5.36 -14.17 -12.48
CA LEU A 49 6.69 -13.57 -12.58
C LEU A 49 7.47 -14.17 -13.75
N HIS A 50 7.35 -15.48 -13.99
CA HIS A 50 7.93 -16.13 -15.17
C HIS A 50 7.41 -15.51 -16.48
N ARG A 51 6.10 -15.26 -16.58
CA ARG A 51 5.51 -14.60 -17.77
C ARG A 51 5.98 -13.16 -17.91
N LEU A 52 6.09 -12.42 -16.81
CA LEU A 52 6.61 -11.04 -16.83
C LEU A 52 8.07 -11.01 -17.25
N ALA A 53 8.90 -11.91 -16.70
CA ALA A 53 10.31 -12.03 -17.03
C ALA A 53 10.55 -12.36 -18.52
N ALA A 54 9.65 -13.12 -19.14
CA ALA A 54 9.72 -13.46 -20.56
C ALA A 54 9.35 -12.30 -21.51
N LEU A 55 8.76 -11.21 -21.01
CA LEU A 55 8.42 -10.05 -21.83
C LEU A 55 9.69 -9.33 -22.28
N ARG A 56 9.69 -8.91 -23.55
CA ARG A 56 10.73 -8.08 -24.16
C ARG A 56 10.12 -6.76 -24.59
N VAL A 57 10.88 -5.69 -24.39
CA VAL A 57 10.60 -4.35 -24.92
C VAL A 57 11.83 -3.95 -25.70
N ASP A 58 11.70 -3.88 -27.02
CA ASP A 58 12.83 -3.78 -27.94
C ASP A 58 13.88 -4.86 -27.65
N ASP A 59 15.14 -4.47 -27.47
CA ASP A 59 16.24 -5.39 -27.20
C ASP A 59 16.36 -5.79 -25.71
N PHE A 60 15.59 -5.17 -24.81
CA PHE A 60 15.67 -5.42 -23.37
C PHE A 60 14.63 -6.44 -22.91
N SER A 61 15.05 -7.45 -22.13
CA SER A 61 14.06 -8.25 -21.39
C SER A 61 13.67 -7.56 -20.09
N VAL A 62 12.41 -7.74 -19.70
CA VAL A 62 11.91 -7.28 -18.41
C VAL A 62 12.65 -7.97 -17.26
N ALA A 63 13.13 -9.20 -17.45
CA ALA A 63 13.96 -9.90 -16.47
C ALA A 63 15.31 -9.18 -16.23
N ASP A 64 15.93 -8.67 -17.28
CA ASP A 64 17.22 -7.97 -17.17
C ASP A 64 17.07 -6.64 -16.43
N LEU A 65 15.97 -5.92 -16.69
CA LEU A 65 15.71 -4.61 -16.10
C LEU A 65 15.17 -4.69 -14.68
N LEU A 66 14.22 -5.61 -14.43
CA LEU A 66 13.44 -5.68 -13.19
C LEU A 66 13.68 -6.96 -12.40
N GLY A 67 14.64 -7.81 -12.80
CA GLY A 67 14.95 -9.07 -12.10
C GLY A 67 15.09 -8.94 -10.59
N PRO A 68 15.83 -7.97 -10.04
CA PRO A 68 15.88 -7.72 -8.60
C PRO A 68 14.52 -7.35 -7.98
N VAL A 69 13.71 -6.52 -8.66
CA VAL A 69 12.36 -6.13 -8.23
C VAL A 69 11.41 -7.33 -8.23
N LEU A 70 11.51 -8.18 -9.25
CA LEU A 70 10.66 -9.36 -9.45
C LEU A 70 11.00 -10.52 -8.50
N ARG A 71 12.13 -10.47 -7.78
CA ARG A 71 12.54 -11.50 -6.81
C ARG A 71 11.82 -11.43 -5.46
N HIS A 72 10.93 -10.46 -5.26
CA HIS A 72 10.15 -10.37 -4.03
C HIS A 72 9.28 -11.60 -3.80
N ARG A 73 9.37 -12.19 -2.59
CA ARG A 73 8.51 -13.30 -2.18
C ARG A 73 7.20 -12.76 -1.60
N TYR A 74 6.12 -12.96 -2.34
CA TYR A 74 4.78 -12.60 -1.88
C TYR A 74 4.20 -13.68 -0.97
N GLU A 75 3.62 -13.26 0.16
CA GLU A 75 2.93 -14.16 1.10
C GLU A 75 1.43 -14.28 0.80
N LEU A 76 0.84 -13.29 0.12
CA LEU A 76 -0.58 -13.25 -0.23
C LEU A 76 -0.80 -13.64 -1.70
N PRO A 77 -1.92 -14.30 -2.04
CA PRO A 77 -2.31 -14.56 -3.42
C PRO A 77 -2.36 -13.27 -4.26
N PRO A 78 -2.04 -13.31 -5.58
CA PRO A 78 -2.07 -12.15 -6.45
C PRO A 78 -3.41 -11.39 -6.45
N THR A 79 -4.52 -12.08 -6.25
CA THR A 79 -5.87 -11.47 -6.17
C THR A 79 -6.04 -10.62 -4.91
N GLN A 80 -5.47 -11.03 -3.77
CA GLN A 80 -5.50 -10.25 -2.53
C GLN A 80 -4.58 -9.04 -2.62
N VAL A 81 -3.37 -9.20 -3.18
CA VAL A 81 -2.46 -8.08 -3.44
C VAL A 81 -3.09 -7.06 -4.39
N LYS A 82 -3.81 -7.50 -5.42
CA LYS A 82 -4.53 -6.57 -6.31
C LYS A 82 -5.61 -5.76 -5.58
N LYS A 83 -6.25 -6.33 -4.56
CA LYS A 83 -7.27 -5.63 -3.76
C LYS A 83 -6.68 -4.53 -2.87
N SER A 84 -5.37 -4.54 -2.59
CA SER A 84 -4.73 -3.46 -1.84
C SER A 84 -4.56 -2.18 -2.66
N LEU A 85 -4.69 -2.25 -3.99
CA LEU A 85 -4.64 -1.09 -4.87
C LEU A 85 -6.01 -0.39 -4.89
N VAL A 86 -6.20 0.57 -3.99
CA VAL A 86 -7.46 1.33 -3.88
C VAL A 86 -7.56 2.42 -4.95
N TYR A 87 -6.45 3.11 -5.22
CA TYR A 87 -6.40 4.19 -6.20
C TYR A 87 -5.01 4.28 -6.83
N LEU A 88 -4.92 4.16 -8.16
CA LEU A 88 -3.65 4.25 -8.88
C LEU A 88 -3.23 5.71 -9.14
N GLY A 89 -4.22 6.58 -9.37
CA GLY A 89 -4.01 7.99 -9.68
C GLY A 89 -3.08 8.26 -10.86
N ALA A 90 -2.58 9.49 -10.94
CA ALA A 90 -1.53 9.87 -11.85
C ALA A 90 -0.17 9.46 -11.27
N ASN A 91 0.52 8.53 -11.93
CA ASN A 91 1.76 7.92 -11.45
C ASN A 91 3.03 8.46 -12.14
N GLN A 92 2.98 9.66 -12.76
CA GLN A 92 4.14 10.23 -13.46
C GLN A 92 5.33 10.48 -12.51
N ARG A 93 5.08 11.07 -11.33
CA ARG A 93 6.14 11.29 -10.32
C ARG A 93 6.74 9.97 -9.83
N LEU A 94 5.90 8.95 -9.60
CA LEU A 94 6.38 7.61 -9.22
C LEU A 94 7.19 6.96 -10.35
N ARG A 95 6.77 7.08 -11.62
CA ARG A 95 7.54 6.59 -12.77
C ARG A 95 8.90 7.27 -12.89
N ARG A 96 9.00 8.57 -12.60
CA ARG A 96 10.28 9.27 -12.50
C ARG A 96 11.18 8.63 -11.43
N VAL A 97 10.66 8.40 -10.22
CA VAL A 97 11.43 7.74 -9.14
C VAL A 97 11.92 6.37 -9.57
N VAL A 98 11.05 5.55 -10.17
CA VAL A 98 11.43 4.22 -10.68
C VAL A 98 12.50 4.32 -11.76
N HIS A 99 12.35 5.25 -12.71
CA HIS A 99 13.38 5.50 -13.72
C HIS A 99 14.72 5.89 -13.08
N ASP A 100 14.71 6.82 -12.13
CA ASP A 100 15.91 7.30 -11.44
C ASP A 100 16.60 6.18 -10.65
N LEU A 101 15.83 5.31 -9.97
CA LEU A 101 16.33 4.08 -9.36
C LEU A 101 16.97 3.13 -10.38
N LEU A 102 16.32 2.93 -11.53
CA LEU A 102 16.81 2.05 -12.60
C LEU A 102 18.12 2.55 -13.18
N VAL A 103 18.29 3.85 -13.41
CA VAL A 103 19.52 4.44 -13.96
C VAL A 103 20.59 4.74 -12.89
N GLY A 104 20.34 4.36 -11.62
CA GLY A 104 21.32 4.46 -10.54
C GLY A 104 21.48 5.85 -9.93
N ARG A 105 20.50 6.75 -10.12
CA ARG A 105 20.52 8.05 -9.44
C ARG A 105 20.24 7.87 -7.94
N PRO A 106 20.88 8.65 -7.06
CA PRO A 106 20.53 8.67 -5.64
C PRO A 106 19.06 9.06 -5.45
N ILE A 107 18.38 8.38 -4.54
CA ILE A 107 16.96 8.62 -4.24
C ILE A 107 16.78 8.70 -2.73
N SER A 108 16.08 9.74 -2.30
CA SER A 108 15.68 9.94 -0.91
C SER A 108 14.22 9.49 -0.71
N ILE A 109 13.99 8.59 0.23
CA ILE A 109 12.66 8.12 0.59
C ILE A 109 12.33 8.47 2.04
N GLY A 110 11.05 8.64 2.34
CA GLY A 110 10.62 8.89 3.71
C GLY A 110 9.23 8.37 3.97
N ALA A 111 8.89 8.31 5.24
CA ALA A 111 7.53 8.01 5.67
C ALA A 111 7.10 8.97 6.78
N ILE A 112 5.86 9.43 6.70
CA ILE A 112 5.16 10.11 7.78
C ILE A 112 3.92 9.30 8.14
N GLY A 113 3.63 9.23 9.42
CA GLY A 113 2.45 8.56 9.90
C GLY A 113 2.39 8.46 11.41
N GLY A 114 1.50 7.60 11.88
CA GLY A 114 1.31 7.33 13.30
C GLY A 114 2.25 6.27 13.86
N SER A 115 1.78 5.58 14.91
CA SER A 115 2.56 4.59 15.65
C SER A 115 2.95 3.37 14.80
N ILE A 116 2.11 2.97 13.84
CA ILE A 116 2.38 1.85 12.94
C ILE A 116 3.60 2.18 12.07
N THR A 117 3.63 3.37 11.46
CA THR A 117 4.76 3.85 10.66
C THR A 117 6.00 4.10 11.49
N HIS A 118 5.85 4.56 12.74
CA HIS A 118 6.98 4.64 13.67
C HIS A 118 7.60 3.27 14.00
N GLY A 119 6.86 2.18 13.79
CA GLY A 119 7.33 0.81 14.03
C GLY A 119 6.82 0.18 15.33
N ALA A 120 5.78 0.74 15.95
CA ALA A 120 5.18 0.15 17.14
C ALA A 120 4.78 -1.31 16.88
N LYS A 121 5.14 -2.20 17.82
CA LYS A 121 4.96 -3.67 17.75
C LYS A 121 5.83 -4.42 16.74
N ALA A 122 6.72 -3.75 16.01
CA ALA A 122 7.82 -4.43 15.35
C ALA A 122 8.73 -5.09 16.40
N SER A 123 9.34 -6.23 16.09
CA SER A 123 10.27 -6.90 17.02
C SER A 123 11.51 -6.06 17.27
N LYS A 124 11.90 -5.25 16.29
CA LYS A 124 12.96 -4.24 16.37
C LYS A 124 12.65 -3.06 15.45
N ILE A 125 12.35 -1.91 16.06
CA ILE A 125 12.15 -0.63 15.36
C ILE A 125 13.44 -0.26 14.63
N GLY A 126 13.33 0.21 13.40
CA GLY A 126 14.44 0.53 12.52
C GLY A 126 14.92 -0.66 11.69
N GLU A 127 14.44 -1.89 11.95
CA GLU A 127 14.90 -3.09 11.23
C GLU A 127 13.77 -3.96 10.68
N THR A 128 12.72 -4.14 11.47
CA THR A 128 11.61 -5.07 11.20
C THR A 128 10.25 -4.38 11.10
N ASP A 129 10.20 -3.06 11.30
CA ASP A 129 9.03 -2.26 10.93
C ASP A 129 8.87 -2.19 9.41
N TRP A 130 7.65 -1.91 8.96
CA TRP A 130 7.33 -1.99 7.54
C TRP A 130 8.16 -1.02 6.69
N PHE A 131 8.48 0.16 7.20
CA PHE A 131 9.22 1.17 6.44
C PHE A 131 10.68 0.77 6.28
N SER A 132 11.30 0.20 7.31
CA SER A 132 12.64 -0.39 7.21
C SER A 132 12.68 -1.61 6.29
N LEU A 133 11.63 -2.44 6.28
CA LEU A 133 11.51 -3.56 5.34
C LEU A 133 11.39 -3.08 3.89
N VAL A 134 10.57 -2.05 3.64
CA VAL A 134 10.46 -1.42 2.30
C VAL A 134 11.78 -0.79 1.89
N THR A 135 12.46 -0.08 2.79
CA THR A 135 13.76 0.53 2.54
C THR A 135 14.80 -0.51 2.15
N ARG A 136 14.87 -1.62 2.88
CA ARG A 136 15.76 -2.75 2.58
C ARG A 136 15.43 -3.34 1.21
N TYR A 137 14.16 -3.61 0.95
CA TYR A 137 13.71 -4.09 -0.35
C TYR A 137 14.12 -3.16 -1.50
N MET A 138 13.97 -1.84 -1.34
CA MET A 138 14.39 -0.89 -2.38
C MET A 138 15.90 -0.90 -2.62
N ARG A 139 16.72 -0.99 -1.56
CA ARG A 139 18.18 -1.12 -1.68
C ARG A 139 18.59 -2.41 -2.39
N ASP A 140 17.95 -3.52 -2.06
CA ASP A 140 18.22 -4.83 -2.66
C ASP A 140 17.76 -4.88 -4.12
N ALA A 141 16.61 -4.25 -4.43
CA ALA A 141 16.03 -4.21 -5.77
C ALA A 141 16.75 -3.23 -6.70
N PHE A 142 17.40 -2.20 -6.18
CA PHE A 142 18.08 -1.17 -6.97
C PHE A 142 19.51 -0.93 -6.49
N PRO A 143 20.40 -1.94 -6.56
CA PRO A 143 21.74 -1.87 -5.96
C PRO A 143 22.67 -0.83 -6.61
N ARG A 144 22.31 -0.31 -7.80
CA ARG A 144 23.04 0.76 -8.47
C ARG A 144 22.70 2.16 -7.95
N SER A 145 21.58 2.29 -7.22
CA SER A 145 21.13 3.56 -6.66
C SER A 145 21.47 3.64 -5.18
N ASN A 146 21.91 4.82 -4.72
CA ASN A 146 22.03 5.09 -3.30
C ASN A 146 20.66 5.51 -2.73
N VAL A 147 20.00 4.59 -2.02
CA VAL A 147 18.69 4.83 -1.39
C VAL A 147 18.87 5.24 0.07
N THR A 148 18.65 6.52 0.36
CA THR A 148 18.60 7.07 1.73
C THR A 148 17.16 7.08 2.22
N ALA A 149 16.96 6.87 3.52
CA ALA A 149 15.62 6.78 4.10
C ALA A 149 15.55 7.51 5.43
N ARG A 150 14.46 8.28 5.65
CA ARG A 150 14.14 8.89 6.93
C ARG A 150 12.71 8.57 7.35
N ASN A 151 12.55 7.97 8.53
CA ASN A 151 11.25 7.77 9.15
C ASN A 151 10.90 8.99 10.00
N GLY A 152 9.95 9.81 9.52
CA GLY A 152 9.46 11.01 10.19
C GLY A 152 8.17 10.78 10.98
N ALA A 153 7.79 9.53 11.26
CA ALA A 153 6.54 9.22 11.93
C ALA A 153 6.54 9.59 13.43
N LEU A 154 5.39 10.08 13.88
CA LEU A 154 5.16 10.50 15.26
C LEU A 154 4.02 9.65 15.87
N PRO A 155 4.31 8.81 16.88
CA PRO A 155 3.32 7.87 17.42
C PRO A 155 2.06 8.54 17.94
N ALA A 156 0.91 7.89 17.72
CA ALA A 156 -0.40 8.33 18.22
C ALA A 156 -0.81 9.75 17.79
N THR A 157 -0.35 10.21 16.62
CA THR A 157 -0.68 11.55 16.10
C THR A 157 -1.54 11.50 14.84
N PRO A 158 -2.53 12.39 14.70
CA PRO A 158 -3.33 12.51 13.49
C PRO A 158 -2.62 13.35 12.42
N SER A 159 -3.13 13.31 11.20
CA SER A 159 -2.63 14.14 10.09
C SER A 159 -2.68 15.64 10.40
N ALA A 160 -3.62 16.06 11.25
CA ALA A 160 -3.76 17.43 11.74
C ALA A 160 -2.49 17.97 12.39
N LEU A 161 -1.82 17.15 13.19
CA LEU A 161 -0.59 17.55 13.86
C LEU A 161 0.54 17.66 12.84
N MET A 162 0.71 16.66 11.98
CA MET A 162 1.75 16.65 10.94
C MET A 162 1.63 17.85 10.00
N ASN A 163 0.41 18.29 9.70
CA ASN A 163 0.20 19.49 8.88
C ASN A 163 0.85 20.76 9.48
N MET A 164 0.92 20.86 10.82
CA MET A 164 1.53 21.98 11.52
C MET A 164 3.06 21.91 11.58
N CYS A 165 3.63 20.70 11.58
CA CYS A 165 5.07 20.49 11.80
C CYS A 165 5.80 19.75 10.65
N LEU A 166 5.18 19.65 9.45
CA LEU A 166 5.68 18.86 8.32
C LEU A 166 7.17 19.06 8.03
N GLU A 167 7.63 20.31 7.99
CA GLU A 167 9.02 20.68 7.66
C GLU A 167 10.04 20.18 8.69
N THR A 168 9.61 19.86 9.91
CA THR A 168 10.47 19.24 10.92
C THR A 168 10.65 17.74 10.67
N TYR A 169 9.64 17.07 10.11
CA TYR A 169 9.58 15.62 10.00
C TYR A 169 9.85 15.08 8.59
N VAL A 170 9.81 15.95 7.57
CA VAL A 170 10.10 15.59 6.18
C VAL A 170 11.27 16.42 5.68
N ASP A 171 12.28 15.74 5.14
CA ASP A 171 13.44 16.41 4.53
C ASP A 171 13.03 17.20 3.28
N SER A 172 13.67 18.35 3.07
CA SER A 172 13.50 19.09 1.82
C SER A 172 14.05 18.29 0.64
N GLY A 173 13.33 18.30 -0.49
CA GLY A 173 13.75 17.61 -1.71
C GLY A 173 13.53 16.09 -1.71
N ILE A 174 12.69 15.56 -0.82
CA ILE A 174 12.37 14.13 -0.79
C ILE A 174 11.78 13.62 -2.11
N ASP A 175 12.27 12.48 -2.62
CA ASP A 175 11.82 11.95 -3.92
C ASP A 175 10.56 11.08 -3.81
N LEU A 176 10.44 10.31 -2.72
CA LEU A 176 9.29 9.44 -2.45
C LEU A 176 8.89 9.51 -0.97
N LEU A 177 7.69 10.01 -0.70
CA LEU A 177 7.13 10.08 0.64
C LEU A 177 5.92 9.14 0.77
N PHE A 178 5.98 8.22 1.74
CA PHE A 178 4.84 7.43 2.18
C PHE A 178 4.06 8.20 3.26
N VAL A 179 2.73 8.16 3.17
CA VAL A 179 1.84 8.91 4.09
C VAL A 179 0.79 7.97 4.66
N GLU A 180 0.77 7.81 5.99
CA GLU A 180 -0.10 6.85 6.68
C GLU A 180 -0.77 7.49 7.91
N TYR A 181 -2.06 7.79 7.81
CA TYR A 181 -2.85 8.30 8.94
C TYR A 181 -4.25 7.67 9.03
N CYS A 182 -4.53 6.61 8.25
CA CYS A 182 -5.87 6.02 8.18
C CYS A 182 -6.34 5.50 9.55
N ALA A 183 -5.45 4.89 10.33
CA ALA A 183 -5.79 4.40 11.66
C ALA A 183 -5.92 5.55 12.69
N ASN A 184 -5.12 6.61 12.55
CA ASN A 184 -5.06 7.72 13.50
C ASN A 184 -6.19 8.74 13.30
N ASP A 185 -6.54 9.04 12.06
CA ASP A 185 -7.67 9.92 11.73
C ASP A 185 -9.00 9.16 11.88
N GLY A 186 -8.99 7.84 11.70
CA GLY A 186 -10.19 7.01 11.78
C GLY A 186 -11.12 7.20 10.59
N SER A 187 -12.33 6.62 10.68
CA SER A 187 -13.27 6.50 9.55
C SER A 187 -14.71 6.88 9.89
N ASP A 188 -14.90 7.93 10.69
CA ASP A 188 -16.24 8.45 10.99
C ASP A 188 -16.86 9.09 9.73
N PRO A 189 -17.94 8.52 9.15
CA PRO A 189 -18.57 9.04 7.93
C PRO A 189 -19.26 10.39 8.14
N HIS A 190 -19.53 10.79 9.39
CA HIS A 190 -20.12 12.08 9.72
C HIS A 190 -19.06 13.18 9.93
N ASP A 191 -17.80 12.80 10.08
CA ASP A 191 -16.70 13.75 10.25
C ASP A 191 -16.23 14.29 8.89
N ARG A 192 -16.60 15.55 8.61
CA ARG A 192 -16.17 16.27 7.41
C ARG A 192 -14.89 17.08 7.61
N VAL A 193 -14.34 17.11 8.82
CA VAL A 193 -13.15 17.90 9.17
C VAL A 193 -11.89 17.08 8.87
N LYS A 194 -11.82 15.84 9.35
CA LYS A 194 -10.61 15.01 9.19
C LYS A 194 -10.21 14.80 7.72
N PRO A 195 -11.13 14.47 6.78
CA PRO A 195 -10.77 14.37 5.36
C PRO A 195 -10.20 15.66 4.78
N LYS A 196 -10.73 16.83 5.18
CA LYS A 196 -10.22 18.14 4.73
C LYS A 196 -8.84 18.44 5.30
N VAL A 197 -8.57 18.01 6.52
CA VAL A 197 -7.26 18.16 7.15
C VAL A 197 -6.24 17.27 6.44
N TYR A 198 -6.59 16.02 6.14
CA TYR A 198 -5.75 15.13 5.35
C TYR A 198 -5.50 15.68 3.94
N GLU A 199 -6.53 16.22 3.27
CA GLU A 199 -6.39 16.89 1.97
C GLU A 199 -5.41 18.08 2.03
N ARG A 200 -5.47 18.90 3.08
CA ARG A 200 -4.53 20.03 3.27
C ARG A 200 -3.09 19.55 3.42
N LEU A 201 -2.87 18.48 4.18
CA LEU A 201 -1.55 17.86 4.31
C LEU A 201 -1.03 17.38 2.95
N LEU A 202 -1.85 16.66 2.17
CA LEU A 202 -1.48 16.20 0.83
C LEU A 202 -1.16 17.37 -0.11
N ARG A 203 -1.95 18.45 -0.07
CA ARG A 203 -1.68 19.65 -0.87
C ARG A 203 -0.34 20.28 -0.48
N LYS A 204 -0.03 20.37 0.81
CA LYS A 204 1.26 20.89 1.31
C LYS A 204 2.44 20.05 0.83
N ILE A 205 2.28 18.72 0.76
CA ILE A 205 3.31 17.78 0.29
C ILE A 205 3.53 17.85 -1.23
N LEU A 206 2.46 18.12 -2.00
CA LEU A 206 2.49 18.00 -3.47
C LEU A 206 2.85 19.29 -4.21
N GLN A 207 2.84 20.43 -3.52
CA GLN A 207 3.28 21.75 -4.01
C GLN A 207 4.79 21.76 -4.25
#